data_AF-A0A1E7IHC7-F1
#
_entry.id   AF-A0A1E7IHC7-F1
#
_cell.length_a   1.000
_cell.length_b   1.000
_cell.length_c   1.000
_cell.angle_alpha   90.00
_cell.angle_beta   90.00
_cell.angle_gamma   90.00
#
_symmetry.space_group_name_H-M   'P 1'
#
loop_
_entity.id
_entity.type
_entity.pdbx_description
1 polymer ?
#
loop_
_entity_poly.entity_id
_entity_poly.type
_entity_poly.pdbx_seq_one_letter_code
_entity_poly.pdbx_strand_id
1 'polypeptide(L)'
;MTAHAMKGDRERCLESGMDEYVSKPISADKLLKAIQSLIPGKADKNSSPATHDDDPSTTFDKESLLNAFEHDWSFFKEVVDIFVNDYPRMLNDIREAIKTKDADSLKRNAHTLKGMSRNFQMEEAAKTALNLEEMGDKKEFDGAKEACEALAGELAKLEKYLVDMLVD
;
A
#
# COMPACT_ATOMS: atom_id res chain seq x y z
N MET A 1 10.94 -1.86 -18.14
CA MET A 1 12.13 -2.35 -17.43
C MET A 1 12.14 -1.74 -16.05
N THR A 2 11.71 -2.48 -15.04
CA THR A 2 11.97 -2.11 -13.64
C THR A 2 12.38 -3.38 -12.94
N ALA A 3 13.67 -3.38 -12.61
CA ALA A 3 14.42 -4.49 -12.09
C ALA A 3 13.79 -5.01 -10.80
N HIS A 4 13.82 -6.33 -10.66
CA HIS A 4 13.82 -6.96 -9.35
C HIS A 4 14.80 -6.20 -8.45
N ALA A 5 14.31 -5.65 -7.34
CA ALA A 5 15.14 -5.33 -6.20
C ALA A 5 15.69 -6.64 -5.62
N MET A 6 16.66 -7.21 -6.33
CA MET A 6 17.47 -8.31 -5.85
C MET A 6 18.39 -7.73 -4.79
N LYS A 7 18.41 -8.38 -3.61
CA LYS A 7 19.55 -8.40 -2.68
C LYS A 7 20.85 -8.02 -3.39
N GLY A 8 21.32 -6.78 -3.23
CA GLY A 8 22.52 -6.26 -3.90
C GLY A 8 22.55 -4.73 -4.07
N ASP A 9 21.39 -4.06 -4.21
CA ASP A 9 21.37 -2.59 -4.38
C ASP A 9 21.79 -1.83 -3.10
N ARG A 10 21.52 -2.43 -1.92
CA ARG A 10 21.96 -1.87 -0.64
C ARG A 10 23.48 -1.82 -0.52
N GLU A 11 24.18 -2.86 -1.00
CA GLU A 11 25.64 -2.95 -0.93
C GLU A 11 26.29 -1.95 -1.90
N ARG A 12 25.74 -1.78 -3.11
CA ARG A 12 26.25 -0.79 -4.08
C ARG A 12 26.05 0.67 -3.65
N CYS A 13 24.98 0.99 -2.92
CA CYS A 13 24.76 2.34 -2.40
C CYS A 13 25.74 2.70 -1.27
N LEU A 14 26.06 1.74 -0.40
CA LEU A 14 27.02 1.93 0.70
C LEU A 14 28.48 2.02 0.20
N GLU A 15 28.87 1.23 -0.80
CA GLU A 15 30.22 1.29 -1.39
C GLU A 15 30.50 2.59 -2.16
N SER A 16 29.47 3.34 -2.55
CA SER A 16 29.60 4.61 -3.26
C SER A 16 29.78 5.82 -2.33
N GLY A 17 29.85 5.59 -1.01
CA GLY A 17 30.03 6.64 0.00
C GLY A 17 28.74 7.32 0.47
N MET A 18 27.58 6.67 0.31
CA MET A 18 26.30 7.15 0.85
C MET A 18 26.04 6.56 2.23
N ASP A 19 25.51 7.35 3.16
CA ASP A 19 25.32 6.95 4.56
C ASP A 19 24.18 5.92 4.76
N GLU A 20 23.12 5.92 3.93
CA GLU A 20 22.00 4.96 4.04
C GLU A 20 21.16 4.85 2.74
N TYR A 21 20.28 3.84 2.65
CA TYR A 21 19.37 3.57 1.53
C TYR A 21 17.90 3.48 2.01
N VAL A 22 17.00 4.22 1.35
CA VAL A 22 15.53 4.15 1.56
C VAL A 22 14.84 3.86 0.22
N SER A 23 14.16 2.72 0.13
CA SER A 23 13.36 2.37 -1.05
C SER A 23 11.95 2.98 -1.00
N LYS A 24 11.42 3.34 -2.16
CA LYS A 24 10.05 3.84 -2.34
C LYS A 24 8.97 2.80 -1.96
N PRO A 25 7.76 3.23 -1.53
CA PRO A 25 7.39 4.63 -1.27
C PRO A 25 8.00 5.11 0.06
N ILE A 26 8.47 6.36 0.05
CA ILE A 26 9.15 6.97 1.20
C ILE A 26 8.09 7.37 2.22
N SER A 27 8.08 6.69 3.38
CA SER A 27 7.29 7.10 4.54
C SER A 27 7.98 8.31 5.19
N ALA A 28 7.24 9.39 5.40
CA ALA A 28 7.73 10.60 6.06
C ALA A 28 8.33 10.28 7.44
N ASP A 29 7.72 9.38 8.21
CA ASP A 29 8.26 8.90 9.50
C ASP A 29 9.57 8.14 9.38
N LYS A 30 9.71 7.29 8.36
CA LYS A 30 10.97 6.55 8.12
C LYS A 30 12.07 7.50 7.65
N LEU A 31 11.72 8.50 6.84
CA LEU A 31 12.62 9.55 6.40
C LEU A 31 13.05 10.44 7.57
N LEU A 32 12.11 10.89 8.40
CA LEU A 32 12.37 11.69 9.59
C LEU A 32 13.21 10.93 10.61
N LYS A 33 12.95 9.64 10.84
CA LYS A 33 13.77 8.78 11.72
C LYS A 33 15.19 8.61 11.19
N ALA A 34 15.37 8.39 9.89
CA ALA A 34 16.69 8.29 9.27
C ALA A 34 17.47 9.62 9.35
N ILE A 35 16.79 10.75 9.16
CA ILE A 35 17.38 12.08 9.34
C ILE A 35 17.74 12.32 10.81
N GLN A 36 16.85 11.96 11.75
CA GLN A 36 17.07 12.11 13.19
C GLN A 36 18.23 11.25 13.70
N SER A 37 18.44 10.05 13.15
CA SER A 37 19.57 9.19 13.54
C SER A 37 20.94 9.71 13.09
N LEU A 38 20.98 10.61 12.11
CA LEU A 38 22.21 11.22 11.58
C LEU A 38 22.58 12.54 12.27
N ILE A 39 21.73 13.03 13.19
CA ILE A 39 22.01 14.25 13.97
C ILE A 39 22.59 13.83 15.33
N PRO A 40 23.87 14.09 15.62
CA PRO A 40 24.45 13.78 16.92
C PRO A 40 23.92 14.76 17.96
N GLY A 41 23.01 14.28 18.82
CA GLY A 41 22.66 14.92 20.08
C GLY A 41 21.20 15.31 20.26
N LYS A 42 20.34 14.35 20.58
CA LYS A 42 19.54 14.36 21.83
C LYS A 42 18.87 13.01 22.06
N ALA A 43 19.23 12.40 23.17
CA ALA A 43 18.59 11.22 23.72
C ALA A 43 17.32 11.58 24.53
N ASP A 44 16.56 10.53 24.84
CA ASP A 44 15.42 10.39 25.77
C ASP A 44 14.00 10.66 25.19
N LYS A 45 12.95 9.85 25.44
CA LYS A 45 12.73 8.57 26.16
C LYS A 45 11.27 8.12 25.91
N ASN A 46 11.01 6.80 25.95
CA ASN A 46 9.79 6.09 26.41
C ASN A 46 8.37 6.54 25.94
N SER A 47 7.46 5.68 25.46
CA SER A 47 7.00 4.41 26.06
C SER A 47 6.16 3.57 25.06
N SER A 48 6.16 2.26 25.25
CA SER A 48 5.18 1.28 24.76
C SER A 48 4.34 0.79 25.98
N PRO A 49 3.31 -0.06 25.89
CA PRO A 49 2.20 -0.24 24.93
C PRO A 49 0.83 -0.09 25.64
N ALA A 50 -0.26 0.14 24.89
CA ALA A 50 -1.62 -0.04 25.42
C ALA A 50 -2.35 -1.13 24.62
N THR A 51 -2.72 -2.17 25.33
CA THR A 51 -3.56 -3.30 24.94
C THR A 51 -5.01 -2.87 24.75
N HIS A 52 -5.62 -3.23 23.63
CA HIS A 52 -7.06 -3.47 23.55
C HIS A 52 -7.32 -4.67 22.65
N ASP A 53 -7.66 -5.80 23.29
CA ASP A 53 -8.44 -6.88 22.72
C ASP A 53 -9.89 -6.38 22.57
N ASP A 54 -10.43 -6.42 21.34
CA ASP A 54 -11.65 -7.16 20.97
C ASP A 54 -12.06 -6.80 19.51
N ASP A 55 -12.27 -7.86 18.70
CA ASP A 55 -12.58 -7.93 17.26
C ASP A 55 -11.38 -7.96 16.27
N PRO A 56 -11.14 -9.07 15.52
CA PRO A 56 -10.07 -9.14 14.52
C PRO A 56 -10.41 -8.41 13.21
N SER A 57 -11.39 -7.51 13.21
CA SER A 57 -11.57 -6.60 12.08
C SER A 57 -10.48 -5.54 12.14
N THR A 58 -9.45 -5.74 11.31
CA THR A 58 -8.44 -4.76 10.87
C THR A 58 -8.80 -3.33 11.28
N THR A 59 -8.35 -2.92 12.47
CA THR A 59 -8.76 -1.64 13.06
C THR A 59 -8.06 -0.54 12.28
N PHE A 60 -8.80 0.07 11.38
CA PHE A 60 -8.33 1.20 10.58
C PHE A 60 -8.20 2.42 11.49
N ASP A 61 -6.97 2.82 11.78
CA ASP A 61 -6.70 3.96 12.64
C ASP A 61 -6.91 5.27 11.88
N LYS A 62 -8.07 5.90 12.11
CA LYS A 62 -8.47 7.19 11.54
C LYS A 62 -7.41 8.28 11.80
N GLU A 63 -6.80 8.29 12.98
CA GLU A 63 -5.80 9.31 13.32
C GLU A 63 -4.51 9.09 12.52
N SER A 64 -4.03 7.86 12.44
CA SER A 64 -2.85 7.52 11.62
C SER A 64 -3.07 7.80 10.13
N LEU A 65 -4.28 7.59 9.61
CA LEU A 65 -4.64 7.94 8.24
C LEU A 65 -4.59 9.45 8.06
N LEU A 66 -5.28 10.23 8.89
CA LEU A 66 -5.30 11.70 8.77
C LEU A 66 -3.92 12.34 8.96
N ASN A 67 -3.10 11.80 9.86
CA ASN A 67 -1.70 12.20 10.02
C ASN A 67 -0.89 11.97 8.74
N ALA A 68 -1.13 10.86 8.04
CA ALA A 68 -0.48 10.58 6.75
C ALA A 68 -0.87 11.57 5.64
N PHE A 69 -2.01 12.25 5.80
CA PHE A 69 -2.47 13.34 4.93
C PHE A 69 -2.21 14.74 5.53
N GLU A 70 -1.42 14.85 6.61
CA GLU A 70 -1.10 16.11 7.30
C GLU A 70 -2.35 16.93 7.70
N HIS A 71 -3.47 16.25 8.00
CA HIS A 71 -4.79 16.86 8.22
C HIS A 71 -5.32 17.72 7.07
N ASP A 72 -4.78 17.60 5.86
CA ASP A 72 -5.30 18.26 4.67
C ASP A 72 -6.53 17.50 4.13
N TRP A 73 -7.71 17.90 4.62
CA TRP A 73 -8.99 17.32 4.22
C TRP A 73 -9.34 17.55 2.74
N SER A 74 -8.84 18.63 2.13
CA SER A 74 -9.08 18.88 0.70
C SER A 74 -8.32 17.86 -0.13
N PHE A 75 -7.03 17.68 0.17
CA PHE A 75 -6.19 16.70 -0.48
C PHE A 75 -6.65 15.26 -0.21
N PHE A 76 -7.04 14.95 1.03
CA PHE A 76 -7.62 13.65 1.38
C PHE A 76 -8.85 13.34 0.52
N LYS A 77 -9.79 14.28 0.41
CA LYS A 77 -10.98 14.12 -0.43
C LYS A 77 -10.64 13.88 -1.89
N GLU A 78 -9.69 14.65 -2.46
CA GLU A 78 -9.23 14.44 -3.83
C GLU A 78 -8.69 13.03 -4.05
N VAL A 79 -7.89 12.52 -3.11
CA VAL A 79 -7.31 11.17 -3.19
C VAL A 79 -8.37 10.09 -3.04
N VAL A 80 -9.36 10.28 -2.16
CA VAL A 80 -10.52 9.38 -2.03
C VAL A 80 -11.34 9.37 -3.32
N ASP A 81 -11.64 10.55 -3.90
CA ASP A 81 -12.40 10.66 -5.14
C ASP A 81 -11.70 9.94 -6.30
N ILE A 82 -10.37 10.09 -6.43
CA ILE A 82 -9.58 9.35 -7.42
C ILE A 82 -9.70 7.85 -7.19
N PHE A 83 -9.53 7.41 -5.94
CA PHE A 83 -9.61 5.99 -5.59
C PHE A 83 -10.97 5.38 -5.96
N VAL A 84 -12.06 5.96 -5.48
CA VAL A 84 -13.43 5.47 -5.68
C VAL A 84 -13.81 5.42 -7.16
N ASN A 85 -13.34 6.37 -7.96
CA ASN A 85 -13.62 6.40 -9.40
C ASN A 85 -12.79 5.37 -10.21
N ASP A 86 -11.53 5.14 -9.81
CA ASP A 86 -10.60 4.34 -10.63
C ASP A 86 -10.60 2.84 -10.29
N TYR A 87 -10.69 2.48 -9.00
CA TYR A 87 -10.53 1.09 -8.57
C TYR A 87 -11.55 0.12 -9.21
N PRO A 88 -12.84 0.49 -9.45
CA PRO A 88 -13.82 -0.44 -10.03
C PRO A 88 -13.46 -0.82 -11.48
N ARG A 89 -12.97 0.14 -12.26
CA ARG A 89 -12.48 -0.11 -13.63
C ARG A 89 -11.29 -1.07 -13.61
N MET A 90 -10.35 -0.85 -12.70
CA MET A 90 -9.16 -1.69 -12.59
C MET A 90 -9.49 -3.13 -12.13
N LEU A 91 -10.46 -3.30 -11.23
CA LEU A 91 -10.97 -4.63 -10.87
C LEU A 91 -11.58 -5.33 -12.08
N ASN A 92 -12.34 -4.62 -12.91
CA ASN A 92 -12.89 -5.20 -14.13
C ASN A 92 -11.79 -5.57 -15.14
N ASP A 93 -10.76 -4.75 -15.28
CA ASP A 93 -9.60 -5.05 -16.13
C ASP A 93 -8.84 -6.29 -15.61
N ILE A 94 -8.71 -6.46 -14.29
CA ILE A 94 -8.15 -7.68 -13.68
C ILE A 94 -9.02 -8.90 -14.00
N ARG A 95 -10.35 -8.80 -13.85
CA ARG A 95 -11.28 -9.90 -14.17
C ARG A 95 -11.17 -10.31 -15.64
N GLU A 96 -11.10 -9.33 -16.55
CA GLU A 96 -10.94 -9.58 -17.98
C GLU A 96 -9.57 -10.20 -18.28
N ALA A 97 -8.50 -9.72 -17.64
CA ALA A 97 -7.16 -10.26 -17.78
C ALA A 97 -7.06 -11.73 -17.31
N ILE A 98 -7.72 -12.07 -16.20
CA ILE A 98 -7.82 -13.46 -15.72
C ILE A 98 -8.55 -14.34 -16.74
N LYS A 99 -9.68 -13.86 -17.28
CA LYS A 99 -10.50 -14.59 -18.26
C LYS A 99 -9.76 -14.82 -19.58
N THR A 100 -9.02 -13.84 -20.05
CA THR A 100 -8.26 -13.86 -21.31
C THR A 100 -6.83 -14.39 -21.15
N LYS A 101 -6.41 -14.69 -19.92
CA LYS A 101 -5.03 -15.07 -19.54
C LYS A 101 -3.99 -14.02 -19.97
N ASP A 102 -4.35 -12.75 -19.93
CA ASP A 102 -3.43 -11.63 -20.15
C ASP A 102 -2.62 -11.33 -18.89
N ALA A 103 -1.46 -11.98 -18.79
CA ALA A 103 -0.54 -11.86 -17.66
C ALA A 103 -0.03 -10.42 -17.45
N ASP A 104 0.24 -9.70 -18.53
CA ASP A 104 0.77 -8.34 -18.45
C ASP A 104 -0.28 -7.36 -17.93
N SER A 105 -1.54 -7.51 -18.39
CA SER A 105 -2.65 -6.70 -17.89
C SER A 105 -2.98 -7.01 -16.42
N LEU A 106 -2.99 -8.29 -16.03
CA LEU A 106 -3.17 -8.71 -14.63
C LEU A 106 -2.12 -8.05 -13.74
N LYS A 107 -0.84 -8.20 -14.09
CA LYS A 107 0.28 -7.66 -13.33
C LYS A 107 0.18 -6.14 -13.17
N ARG A 108 -0.05 -5.40 -14.27
CA ARG A 108 -0.09 -3.92 -14.24
C ARG A 108 -1.24 -3.39 -13.39
N ASN A 109 -2.44 -3.94 -13.55
CA ASN A 109 -3.61 -3.46 -12.79
C ASN A 109 -3.49 -3.81 -11.30
N ALA A 110 -3.03 -5.02 -10.98
CA ALA A 110 -2.78 -5.45 -9.61
C ALA A 110 -1.69 -4.60 -8.93
N HIS A 111 -0.59 -4.30 -9.63
CA HIS A 111 0.47 -3.43 -9.12
C HIS A 111 -0.03 -2.03 -8.75
N THR A 112 -0.86 -1.44 -9.60
CA THR A 112 -1.41 -0.10 -9.37
C THR A 112 -2.41 -0.12 -8.21
N LEU A 113 -3.30 -1.13 -8.12
CA LEU A 113 -4.20 -1.28 -6.98
C LEU A 113 -3.44 -1.48 -5.66
N LYS A 114 -2.34 -2.25 -5.67
CA LYS A 114 -1.44 -2.39 -4.51
C LYS A 114 -0.92 -1.03 -4.03
N GLY A 115 -0.49 -0.17 -4.97
CA GLY A 115 -0.03 1.18 -4.66
C GLY A 115 -1.12 2.03 -4.04
N MET A 116 -2.31 2.02 -4.63
CA MET A 116 -3.48 2.76 -4.14
C MET A 116 -3.91 2.29 -2.75
N SER A 117 -3.96 0.97 -2.50
CA SER A 117 -4.29 0.41 -1.18
C SER A 117 -3.31 0.86 -0.08
N ARG A 118 -2.02 0.98 -0.40
CA ARG A 118 -1.00 1.45 0.56
C ARG A 118 -1.15 2.93 0.94
N ASN A 119 -1.65 3.78 0.04
CA ASN A 119 -1.91 5.19 0.37
C ASN A 119 -2.90 5.31 1.53
N PHE A 120 -3.84 4.37 1.62
CA PHE A 120 -4.81 4.31 2.70
C PHE A 120 -4.38 3.41 3.85
N GLN A 121 -3.19 2.81 3.85
CA GLN A 121 -2.75 1.84 4.87
C GLN A 121 -3.56 0.53 4.90
N MET A 122 -4.20 0.13 3.78
CA MET A 122 -4.86 -1.17 3.65
C MET A 122 -3.85 -2.30 3.36
N GLU A 123 -3.19 -2.80 4.40
CA GLU A 123 -2.17 -3.84 4.23
C GLU A 123 -2.73 -5.16 3.65
N GLU A 124 -3.94 -5.57 4.04
CA GLU A 124 -4.53 -6.80 3.50
C GLU A 124 -4.85 -6.66 2.00
N ALA A 125 -5.49 -5.57 1.58
CA ALA A 125 -5.72 -5.31 0.15
C ALA A 125 -4.42 -5.20 -0.64
N ALA A 126 -3.38 -4.57 -0.07
CA ALA A 126 -2.07 -4.49 -0.69
C ALA A 126 -1.41 -5.87 -0.85
N LYS A 127 -1.58 -6.78 0.12
CA LYS A 127 -1.09 -8.17 0.02
C LYS A 127 -1.86 -8.97 -1.02
N THR A 128 -3.18 -8.87 -1.05
CA THR A 128 -4.01 -9.57 -2.05
C THR A 128 -3.71 -9.08 -3.47
N ALA A 129 -3.55 -7.77 -3.65
CA ALA A 129 -3.11 -7.19 -4.92
C ALA A 129 -1.68 -7.62 -5.30
N LEU A 130 -0.76 -7.73 -4.34
CA LEU A 130 0.58 -8.28 -4.60
C LEU A 130 0.52 -9.73 -5.06
N ASN A 131 -0.35 -10.56 -4.46
CA ASN A 131 -0.52 -11.95 -4.88
C ASN A 131 -0.99 -12.04 -6.34
N LEU A 132 -1.98 -11.22 -6.74
CA LEU A 132 -2.43 -11.12 -8.14
C LEU A 132 -1.32 -10.61 -9.07
N GLU A 133 -0.50 -9.67 -8.62
CA GLU A 133 0.66 -9.18 -9.38
C GLU A 133 1.68 -10.30 -9.63
N GLU A 134 1.99 -11.11 -8.60
CA GLU A 134 2.88 -12.27 -8.71
C GLU A 134 2.32 -13.38 -9.59
N MET A 135 1.01 -13.65 -9.52
CA MET A 135 0.30 -14.56 -10.42
C MET A 135 0.47 -14.13 -11.89
N GLY A 136 0.33 -12.82 -12.16
CA GLY A 136 0.62 -12.25 -13.48
C GLY A 136 2.08 -12.42 -13.88
N ASP A 137 3.03 -12.17 -12.97
CA ASP A 137 4.47 -12.31 -13.24
C ASP A 137 4.87 -13.75 -13.58
N LYS A 138 4.32 -14.73 -12.85
CA LYS A 138 4.55 -16.17 -13.05
C LYS A 138 3.70 -16.77 -14.17
N LYS A 139 2.70 -16.03 -14.67
CA LYS A 139 1.67 -16.50 -15.62
C LYS A 139 0.86 -17.69 -15.09
N GLU A 140 0.65 -17.71 -13.78
CA GLU A 140 -0.12 -18.72 -13.07
C GLU A 140 -1.48 -18.12 -12.70
N PHE A 141 -2.56 -18.67 -13.26
CA PHE A 141 -3.92 -18.13 -13.08
C PHE A 141 -4.79 -18.97 -12.12
N ASP A 142 -4.24 -20.06 -11.60
CA ASP A 142 -4.93 -20.91 -10.64
C ASP A 142 -5.12 -20.14 -9.33
N GLY A 143 -6.38 -20.01 -8.89
CA GLY A 143 -6.72 -19.20 -7.71
C GLY A 143 -6.82 -17.69 -7.96
N ALA A 144 -6.52 -17.20 -9.18
CA ALA A 144 -6.53 -15.77 -9.47
C ALA A 144 -7.94 -15.16 -9.40
N LYS A 145 -8.97 -15.94 -9.75
CA LYS A 145 -10.37 -15.49 -9.64
C LYS A 145 -10.76 -15.28 -8.18
N GLU A 146 -10.43 -16.22 -7.31
CA GLU A 146 -10.68 -16.19 -5.88
C GLU A 146 -9.94 -15.02 -5.23
N ALA A 147 -8.66 -14.81 -5.58
CA ALA A 147 -7.89 -13.67 -5.12
C ALA A 147 -8.47 -12.33 -5.62
N CYS A 148 -8.98 -12.26 -6.85
CA CYS A 148 -9.65 -11.07 -7.39
C CYS A 148 -10.93 -10.72 -6.62
N GLU A 149 -11.76 -11.72 -6.28
CA GLU A 149 -12.97 -11.46 -5.51
C GLU A 149 -12.68 -11.12 -4.04
N ALA A 150 -11.61 -11.69 -3.45
CA ALA A 150 -11.12 -11.28 -2.14
C ALA A 150 -10.71 -9.79 -2.15
N LEU A 151 -9.90 -9.38 -3.15
CA LEU A 151 -9.48 -7.99 -3.31
C LEU A 151 -10.68 -7.05 -3.51
N ALA A 152 -11.68 -7.46 -4.31
CA ALA A 152 -12.90 -6.68 -4.51
C ALA A 152 -13.66 -6.45 -3.19
N GLY A 153 -13.77 -7.48 -2.35
CA GLY A 153 -14.39 -7.36 -1.03
C GLY A 153 -13.62 -6.45 -0.08
N GLU A 154 -12.29 -6.49 -0.11
CA GLU A 154 -11.42 -5.61 0.69
C GLU A 154 -11.53 -4.15 0.26
N LEU A 155 -11.51 -3.88 -1.05
CA LEU A 155 -11.64 -2.52 -1.59
C LEU A 155 -13.03 -1.92 -1.35
N ALA A 156 -14.09 -2.72 -1.44
CA ALA A 156 -15.45 -2.26 -1.14
C ALA A 156 -15.62 -1.87 0.34
N LYS A 157 -14.97 -2.60 1.26
CA LYS A 157 -14.94 -2.22 2.68
C LYS A 157 -14.21 -0.89 2.90
N LEU A 158 -13.08 -0.69 2.20
CA LEU A 158 -12.34 0.57 2.25
C LEU A 158 -13.17 1.74 1.72
N GLU A 159 -13.79 1.60 0.55
CA GLU A 159 -14.66 2.65 -0.02
C GLU A 159 -15.71 3.09 1.00
N LYS A 160 -16.43 2.13 1.60
CA LYS A 160 -17.44 2.44 2.61
C LYS A 160 -16.86 3.26 3.76
N TYR A 161 -15.71 2.84 4.30
CA TYR A 161 -15.05 3.53 5.40
C TYR A 161 -14.61 4.96 5.03
N LEU A 162 -14.02 5.14 3.84
CA LEU A 162 -13.58 6.46 3.37
C LEU A 162 -14.76 7.40 3.11
N VAL A 163 -15.86 6.89 2.57
CA VAL A 163 -17.08 7.67 2.34
C VAL A 163 -17.71 8.07 3.66
N ASP A 164 -17.82 7.16 4.63
CA ASP A 164 -18.35 7.46 5.97
C ASP A 164 -17.51 8.57 6.64
N MET A 165 -16.18 8.55 6.49
CA MET A 165 -15.29 9.59 7.01
C MET A 165 -15.47 10.99 6.38
N LEU A 166 -15.98 11.09 5.14
CA LEU A 166 -16.18 12.36 4.45
C LEU A 166 -17.54 13.01 4.77
N VAL A 167 -18.45 12.26 5.41
CA VAL A 167 -19.79 12.72 5.79
C VAL A 167 -19.85 13.21 7.24
N ASP A 168 -18.90 12.78 8.08
CA ASP A 168 -18.67 13.27 9.45
C ASP A 168 -18.07 14.69 9.51
#